data_AF-A0A6H9LQ59-F1
#
_entry.id   AF-A0A6H9LQ59-F1
#
_cell.length_a   1.000
_cell.length_b   1.000
_cell.length_c   1.000
_cell.angle_alpha   90.00
_cell.angle_beta   90.00
_cell.angle_gamma   90.00
#
_symmetry.space_group_name_H-M   'P 1'
#
loop_
_entity.id
_entity.type
_entity.pdbx_description
1 polymer ?
#
loop_
_entity_poly.entity_id
_entity_poly.type
_entity_poly.pdbx_seq_one_letter_code
_entity_poly.pdbx_strand_id
1 'polypeptide(L)'
;MRKQFIAIFILITAVTNLYGQSVVLDSVSGSYENSRYLKINEEITFYLHLQSNFSHKIINNGFRVFSPDGASWIKTEADTMSYGWDNFFDFIFSITEFSNDGVGSDTVGFKGVALFGDGLPDTIDTTVYTITIGPLSAEDVGKTLVLDSSYFPTSGEWEWINTTLQPSWGGPYSFTIGNCCSGITGNVDNDPLEIVDISDLVYIVNFTFKSGPEPVCLPEADVTGDGDGIDIEELVYLVNYMFKDGAEPVGCSE
;
A
#
# COMPACT_ATOMS: atom_id res chain seq x y z
N MET A 1 -3.24 15.92 29.82
CA MET A 1 -4.28 15.61 28.80
C MET A 1 -3.81 14.40 28.03
N ARG A 2 -4.68 13.37 27.96
CA ARG A 2 -4.36 12.02 27.49
C ARG A 2 -4.32 12.06 25.96
N LYS A 3 -3.14 11.82 25.36
CA LYS A 3 -2.97 11.73 23.90
C LYS A 3 -3.88 10.60 23.38
N GLN A 4 -4.95 10.96 22.68
CA GLN A 4 -5.73 10.02 21.89
C GLN A 4 -5.07 9.97 20.52
N PHE A 5 -4.35 8.88 20.25
CA PHE A 5 -3.97 8.53 18.89
C PHE A 5 -5.26 8.15 18.15
N ILE A 6 -5.73 9.03 17.26
CA ILE A 6 -6.78 8.68 16.30
C ILE A 6 -6.04 8.09 15.11
N ALA A 7 -5.94 6.76 15.08
CA ALA A 7 -5.61 6.04 13.86
C ALA A 7 -6.82 6.17 12.92
N ILE A 8 -6.75 7.11 11.97
CA ILE A 8 -7.73 7.19 10.89
C ILE A 8 -7.33 6.09 9.90
N PHE A 9 -8.09 5.00 9.94
CA PHE A 9 -7.99 3.95 8.93
C PHE A 9 -8.24 4.58 7.56
N ILE A 10 -7.29 4.36 6.64
CA ILE A 10 -7.52 4.46 5.20
C ILE A 10 -8.90 3.84 4.93
N LEU A 11 -9.75 4.52 4.15
CA LEU A 11 -10.99 3.93 3.65
C LEU A 11 -10.61 2.82 2.67
N ILE A 12 -10.17 1.69 3.21
CA ILE A 12 -10.28 0.39 2.60
C ILE A 12 -11.79 0.25 2.44
N THR A 13 -12.26 0.18 1.19
CA THR A 13 -13.63 -0.24 0.90
C THR A 13 -13.92 -1.41 1.84
N ALA A 14 -14.83 -1.22 2.79
CA ALA A 14 -15.15 -2.23 3.77
C ALA A 14 -15.55 -3.48 2.99
N VAL A 15 -14.60 -4.41 2.85
CA VAL A 15 -14.88 -5.72 2.30
C VAL A 15 -15.88 -6.26 3.29
N THR A 16 -17.10 -6.46 2.84
CA THR A 16 -18.04 -7.21 3.64
C THR A 16 -17.39 -8.57 3.80
N ASN A 17 -16.98 -8.87 5.04
CA ASN A 17 -16.47 -10.16 5.47
C ASN A 17 -17.63 -11.16 5.31
N LEU A 18 -17.97 -11.48 4.05
CA LEU A 18 -19.21 -12.16 3.67
C LEU A 18 -19.26 -13.57 4.28
N TYR A 19 -18.09 -14.10 4.64
CA TYR A 19 -17.89 -15.49 5.01
C TYR A 19 -17.02 -15.69 6.26
N GLY A 20 -16.63 -14.62 6.98
CA GLY A 20 -15.82 -14.73 8.20
C GLY A 20 -14.36 -15.16 7.98
N GLN A 21 -13.86 -15.02 6.76
CA GLN A 21 -12.47 -15.26 6.39
C GLN A 21 -12.06 -14.40 5.18
N SER A 22 -10.90 -13.78 5.24
CA SER A 22 -10.43 -12.85 4.22
C SER A 22 -8.92 -12.72 4.20
N VAL A 23 -8.39 -12.35 3.03
CA VAL A 23 -7.07 -11.76 2.89
C VAL A 23 -7.22 -10.34 2.36
N VAL A 24 -6.58 -9.37 3.02
CA VAL A 24 -6.62 -7.96 2.62
C VAL A 24 -5.22 -7.36 2.69
N LEU A 25 -4.98 -6.30 1.93
CA LEU A 25 -3.79 -5.48 2.12
C LEU A 25 -3.93 -4.68 3.43
N ASP A 26 -2.94 -4.83 4.31
CA ASP A 26 -2.86 -4.15 5.60
C ASP A 26 -2.16 -2.79 5.47
N SER A 27 -0.94 -2.82 4.96
CA SER A 27 -0.09 -1.65 4.79
C SER A 27 0.92 -1.85 3.66
N VAL A 28 1.53 -0.74 3.23
CA VAL A 28 2.58 -0.72 2.21
C VAL A 28 3.76 0.07 2.76
N SER A 29 4.93 -0.58 2.88
CA SER A 29 6.19 0.14 3.07
C SER A 29 6.65 0.66 1.72
N GLY A 30 7.23 1.86 1.72
CA GLY A 30 7.68 2.53 0.51
C GLY A 30 6.59 3.32 -0.24
N SER A 31 5.41 3.51 0.37
CA SER A 31 4.43 4.48 -0.12
C SER A 31 4.53 5.81 0.62
N TYR A 32 4.01 6.89 0.03
CA TYR A 32 3.72 8.11 0.81
C TYR A 32 2.58 7.85 1.79
N GLU A 33 2.62 8.49 2.95
CA GLU A 33 1.67 8.23 4.04
C GLU A 33 0.22 8.41 3.58
N ASN A 34 -0.64 7.43 3.92
CA ASN A 34 -2.06 7.42 3.58
C ASN A 34 -2.40 7.58 2.09
N SER A 35 -1.45 7.30 1.19
CA SER A 35 -1.60 7.53 -0.24
C SER A 35 -1.69 6.24 -1.07
N ARG A 36 -1.86 6.37 -2.39
CA ARG A 36 -1.68 5.29 -3.37
C ARG A 36 -0.41 5.47 -4.21
N TYR A 37 0.50 6.35 -3.77
CA TYR A 37 1.73 6.65 -4.48
C TYR A 37 2.90 5.88 -3.88
N LEU A 38 3.67 5.21 -4.73
CA LEU A 38 4.86 4.44 -4.36
C LEU A 38 6.11 5.26 -4.65
N LYS A 39 7.01 5.32 -3.69
CA LYS A 39 8.28 6.02 -3.85
C LYS A 39 9.20 5.27 -4.80
N ILE A 40 10.05 6.01 -5.49
CA ILE A 40 11.08 5.46 -6.38
C ILE A 40 12.39 5.23 -5.63
N ASN A 41 13.29 4.46 -6.22
CA ASN A 41 14.63 4.16 -5.70
C ASN A 41 14.67 3.43 -4.34
N GLU A 42 13.53 2.90 -3.88
CA GLU A 42 13.43 2.04 -2.71
C GLU A 42 12.57 0.80 -2.99
N GLU A 43 12.74 -0.22 -2.14
CA GLU A 43 11.91 -1.43 -2.20
C GLU A 43 10.52 -1.13 -1.61
N ILE A 44 9.50 -1.71 -2.24
CA ILE A 44 8.11 -1.60 -1.80
C ILE A 44 7.71 -2.93 -1.19
N THR A 45 7.22 -2.93 0.06
CA THR A 45 6.75 -4.15 0.73
C THR A 45 5.26 -4.05 0.99
N PHE A 46 4.49 -4.97 0.39
CA PHE A 46 3.07 -5.16 0.67
C PHE A 46 2.90 -6.12 1.86
N TYR A 47 2.18 -5.68 2.89
CA TYR A 47 1.86 -6.50 4.05
C TYR A 47 0.41 -6.96 3.96
N LEU A 48 0.17 -8.28 3.96
CA LEU A 48 -1.17 -8.84 3.84
C LEU A 48 -1.66 -9.40 5.18
N HIS A 49 -2.87 -8.97 5.51
CA HIS A 49 -3.61 -9.39 6.69
C HIS A 49 -4.52 -10.57 6.37
N LEU A 50 -4.41 -11.62 7.19
CA LEU A 50 -5.22 -12.82 7.13
C LEU A 50 -6.17 -12.84 8.32
N GLN A 51 -7.46 -13.02 8.02
CA GLN A 51 -8.51 -13.18 9.01
C GLN A 51 -9.30 -14.47 8.74
N SER A 52 -9.63 -15.23 9.79
CA SER A 52 -10.52 -16.41 9.74
C SER A 52 -11.12 -16.70 11.10
N ASN A 53 -12.40 -17.09 11.12
CA ASN A 53 -13.08 -17.69 12.26
C ASN A 53 -13.21 -19.22 12.15
N PHE A 54 -12.38 -19.85 11.31
CA PHE A 54 -12.35 -21.29 11.04
C PHE A 54 -10.92 -21.81 11.05
N SER A 55 -10.74 -23.06 11.51
CA SER A 55 -9.46 -23.75 11.44
C SER A 55 -9.23 -24.32 10.05
N HIS A 56 -8.00 -24.23 9.55
CA HIS A 56 -7.67 -24.64 8.19
C HIS A 56 -6.47 -25.57 8.16
N LYS A 57 -6.66 -26.76 7.60
CA LYS A 57 -5.56 -27.73 7.41
C LYS A 57 -4.77 -27.47 6.13
N ILE A 58 -5.35 -26.78 5.16
CA ILE A 58 -4.69 -26.47 3.90
C ILE A 58 -4.93 -25.01 3.56
N ILE A 59 -3.89 -24.34 3.09
CA ILE A 59 -3.96 -23.02 2.46
C ILE A 59 -3.28 -23.06 1.09
N ASN A 60 -3.88 -22.36 0.13
CA ASN A 60 -3.26 -22.00 -1.15
C ASN A 60 -3.69 -20.58 -1.50
N ASN A 61 -2.76 -19.64 -1.41
CA ASN A 61 -3.00 -18.23 -1.76
C ASN A 61 -2.03 -17.80 -2.84
N GLY A 62 -2.56 -17.31 -3.96
CA GLY A 62 -1.79 -16.82 -5.10
C GLY A 62 -1.96 -15.33 -5.28
N PHE A 63 -0.86 -14.61 -5.45
CA PHE A 63 -0.85 -13.17 -5.72
C PHE A 63 -0.06 -12.87 -6.97
N ARG A 64 -0.33 -11.70 -7.56
CA ARG A 64 0.47 -11.15 -8.63
C ARG A 64 0.72 -9.67 -8.41
N VAL A 65 1.90 -9.24 -8.81
CA VAL A 65 2.23 -7.84 -8.98
C VAL A 65 2.45 -7.60 -10.46
N PHE A 66 1.69 -6.69 -11.05
CA PHE A 66 1.74 -6.42 -12.48
C PHE A 66 1.55 -4.94 -12.78
N SER A 67 1.99 -4.50 -13.95
CA SER A 67 1.74 -3.14 -14.43
C SER A 67 0.96 -3.15 -15.75
N PRO A 68 -0.25 -2.55 -15.80
CA PRO A 68 -1.03 -2.49 -17.03
C PRO A 68 -0.45 -1.55 -18.09
N ASP A 69 0.41 -0.60 -17.70
CA ASP A 69 1.04 0.41 -18.55
C ASP A 69 2.56 0.23 -18.68
N GLY A 70 3.06 -0.95 -18.30
CA GLY A 70 4.42 -1.40 -18.61
C GLY A 70 5.51 -0.79 -17.74
N ALA A 71 5.21 -0.56 -16.46
CA ALA A 71 6.24 -0.38 -15.44
C ALA A 71 7.00 -1.67 -15.21
N SER A 72 8.25 -1.53 -14.78
CA SER A 72 9.13 -2.65 -14.48
C SER A 72 9.83 -2.46 -13.13
N TRP A 73 10.32 -3.56 -12.58
CA TRP A 73 11.11 -3.56 -11.36
C TRP A 73 12.17 -4.66 -11.42
N ILE A 74 13.03 -4.73 -10.41
CA ILE A 74 14.18 -5.66 -10.45
C ILE A 74 13.78 -7.09 -10.12
N LYS A 75 13.00 -7.27 -9.06
CA LYS A 75 12.61 -8.59 -8.54
C LYS A 75 11.34 -8.51 -7.72
N THR A 76 10.63 -9.64 -7.63
CA THR A 76 9.57 -9.85 -6.64
C THR A 76 9.99 -10.97 -5.70
N GLU A 77 9.97 -10.71 -4.40
CA GLU A 77 10.27 -11.69 -3.37
C GLU A 77 9.07 -11.82 -2.42
N ALA A 78 8.74 -13.05 -2.03
CA ALA A 78 7.70 -13.32 -1.06
C ALA A 78 8.27 -13.94 0.22
N ASP A 79 7.74 -13.50 1.36
CA ASP A 79 8.11 -14.04 2.67
C ASP A 79 6.91 -14.02 3.63
N THR A 80 7.08 -14.58 4.82
CA THR A 80 6.17 -14.42 5.93
C THR A 80 6.83 -13.68 7.08
N MET A 81 6.03 -12.87 7.79
CA MET A 81 6.46 -12.24 9.03
C MET A 81 6.93 -13.32 10.02
N SER A 82 8.05 -13.06 10.70
CA SER A 82 8.79 -14.04 11.50
C SER A 82 8.11 -14.40 12.84
N TYR A 83 6.95 -15.04 12.74
CA TYR A 83 6.13 -15.52 13.87
C TYR A 83 6.02 -17.05 13.91
N GLY A 84 6.86 -17.76 13.16
CA GLY A 84 6.80 -19.22 13.06
C GLY A 84 5.54 -19.71 12.34
N TRP A 85 5.08 -18.95 11.34
CA TRP A 85 3.88 -19.25 10.57
C TRP A 85 3.93 -20.62 9.89
N ASP A 86 5.12 -21.02 9.45
CA ASP A 86 5.42 -22.34 8.91
C ASP A 86 5.14 -23.50 9.88
N ASN A 87 5.24 -23.27 11.20
CA ASN A 87 5.00 -24.30 12.22
C ASN A 87 3.54 -24.78 12.27
N PHE A 88 2.59 -24.03 11.69
CA PHE A 88 1.19 -24.49 11.60
C PHE A 88 1.03 -25.63 10.58
N PHE A 89 1.99 -25.85 9.70
CA PHE A 89 1.89 -26.82 8.60
C PHE A 89 2.97 -27.90 8.70
N ASP A 90 2.62 -29.00 9.35
CA ASP A 90 3.55 -30.11 9.66
C ASP A 90 3.93 -31.01 8.48
N PHE A 91 3.31 -30.83 7.31
CA PHE A 91 3.61 -31.61 6.11
C PHE A 91 4.35 -30.79 5.05
N ILE A 92 3.76 -29.68 4.61
CA ILE A 92 4.34 -28.79 3.61
C ILE A 92 4.03 -27.35 4.02
N PHE A 93 5.06 -26.51 4.10
CA PHE A 93 4.92 -25.07 3.94
C PHE A 93 5.87 -24.63 2.83
N SER A 94 5.37 -23.87 1.86
CA SER A 94 6.19 -23.40 0.75
C SER A 94 5.72 -22.05 0.27
N ILE A 95 6.70 -21.18 0.05
CA ILE A 95 6.57 -19.96 -0.71
C ILE A 95 7.20 -20.24 -2.08
N THR A 96 6.51 -19.88 -3.15
CA THR A 96 6.99 -20.08 -4.52
C THR A 96 6.77 -18.82 -5.32
N GLU A 97 7.74 -18.50 -6.17
CA GLU A 97 7.73 -17.32 -7.04
C GLU A 97 7.81 -17.81 -8.50
N PHE A 98 7.06 -17.16 -9.39
CA PHE A 98 7.16 -17.37 -10.84
C PHE A 98 7.15 -16.04 -11.56
N SER A 99 7.95 -15.95 -12.64
CA SER A 99 8.16 -14.71 -13.39
C SER A 99 8.63 -13.57 -12.49
N ASN A 100 9.44 -13.85 -11.45
CA ASN A 100 9.94 -12.86 -10.49
C ASN A 100 11.04 -11.95 -11.08
N ASP A 101 10.86 -11.54 -12.33
CA ASP A 101 11.78 -10.75 -13.14
C ASP A 101 11.37 -9.27 -13.25
N GLY A 102 10.26 -8.91 -12.61
CA GLY A 102 9.71 -7.56 -12.56
C GLY A 102 9.21 -7.03 -13.89
N VAL A 103 8.84 -7.91 -14.82
CA VAL A 103 8.33 -7.53 -16.14
C VAL A 103 6.96 -8.14 -16.38
N GLY A 104 5.99 -7.29 -16.73
CA GLY A 104 4.64 -7.73 -17.03
C GLY A 104 3.89 -8.13 -15.75
N SER A 105 4.03 -9.38 -15.30
CA SER A 105 3.34 -9.90 -14.12
C SER A 105 4.17 -10.94 -13.39
N ASP A 106 4.65 -10.57 -12.21
CA ASP A 106 5.29 -11.48 -11.27
C ASP A 106 4.22 -12.13 -10.41
N THR A 107 4.38 -13.41 -10.09
CA THR A 107 3.40 -14.14 -9.27
C THR A 107 4.06 -14.84 -8.11
N VAL A 108 3.38 -14.85 -6.97
CA VAL A 108 3.86 -15.49 -5.74
C VAL A 108 2.76 -16.32 -5.12
N GLY A 109 3.12 -17.43 -4.48
CA GLY A 109 2.19 -18.37 -3.89
C GLY A 109 2.60 -18.81 -2.50
N PHE A 110 1.67 -18.75 -1.56
CA PHE A 110 1.80 -19.23 -0.19
C PHE A 110 0.99 -20.52 -0.03
N LYS A 111 1.66 -21.61 0.32
CA LYS A 111 1.05 -22.95 0.42
C LYS A 111 1.37 -23.58 1.76
N GLY A 112 0.39 -24.24 2.33
CA GLY A 112 0.50 -24.90 3.62
C GLY A 112 -0.39 -26.13 3.67
N VAL A 113 0.12 -27.24 4.22
CA VAL A 113 -0.63 -28.46 4.50
C VAL A 113 -0.24 -28.98 5.89
N ALA A 114 -1.24 -29.16 6.74
CA ALA A 114 -1.15 -29.86 8.01
C ALA A 114 -1.80 -31.24 7.88
N LEU A 115 -0.98 -32.30 7.90
CA LEU A 115 -1.41 -33.68 7.77
C LEU A 115 -1.91 -34.25 9.10
N PHE A 116 -1.15 -34.09 10.18
CA PHE A 116 -1.52 -34.62 11.51
C PHE A 116 -1.81 -33.52 12.52
N GLY A 117 -1.14 -32.38 12.40
CA GLY A 117 -1.36 -31.19 13.21
C GLY A 117 -2.71 -30.50 12.96
N ASP A 118 -3.00 -29.51 13.79
CA ASP A 118 -4.28 -28.78 13.79
C ASP A 118 -4.40 -27.80 12.61
N GLY A 119 -3.26 -27.39 12.01
CA GLY A 119 -3.25 -26.36 10.97
C GLY A 119 -3.35 -24.95 11.55
N LEU A 120 -3.88 -24.02 10.75
CA LEU A 120 -4.23 -22.70 11.26
C LEU A 120 -5.37 -22.81 12.30
N PRO A 121 -5.29 -22.06 13.41
CA PRO A 121 -6.33 -22.08 14.44
C PRO A 121 -7.64 -21.45 13.93
N ASP A 122 -8.72 -21.67 14.68
CA ASP A 122 -10.07 -21.18 14.36
C ASP A 122 -10.29 -19.68 14.61
N THR A 123 -9.26 -18.97 15.07
CA THR A 123 -9.25 -17.51 15.17
C THR A 123 -7.87 -17.02 14.73
N ILE A 124 -7.78 -16.57 13.48
CA ILE A 124 -6.61 -15.81 12.98
C ILE A 124 -7.09 -14.41 12.63
N ASP A 125 -6.29 -13.42 13.02
CA ASP A 125 -6.47 -12.00 12.74
C ASP A 125 -5.08 -11.39 12.85
N THR A 126 -4.28 -11.56 11.78
CA THR A 126 -2.86 -11.21 11.80
C THR A 126 -2.32 -10.88 10.42
N THR A 127 -1.39 -9.94 10.39
CA THR A 127 -0.59 -9.62 9.21
C THR A 127 0.58 -10.59 9.13
N VAL A 128 0.69 -11.30 8.01
CA VAL A 128 1.68 -12.38 7.88
C VAL A 128 2.35 -12.48 6.54
N TYR A 129 1.66 -12.33 5.41
CA TYR A 129 2.35 -12.42 4.11
C TYR A 129 3.00 -11.09 3.77
N THR A 130 4.21 -11.16 3.26
CA THR A 130 4.93 -10.02 2.70
C THR A 130 5.28 -10.30 1.25
N ILE A 131 5.04 -9.32 0.39
CA ILE A 131 5.47 -9.33 -1.00
C ILE A 131 6.30 -8.08 -1.21
N THR A 132 7.58 -8.24 -1.48
CA THR A 132 8.53 -7.14 -1.71
C THR A 132 8.85 -7.05 -3.19
N ILE A 133 8.75 -5.84 -3.74
CA ILE A 133 9.17 -5.54 -5.11
C ILE A 133 10.18 -4.40 -5.12
N GLY A 134 10.76 -4.15 -6.30
CA GLY A 134 11.57 -2.98 -6.54
C GLY A 134 13.08 -3.26 -6.49
N PRO A 135 13.90 -2.20 -6.44
CA PRO A 135 13.49 -0.79 -6.46
C PRO A 135 12.71 -0.38 -7.73
N LEU A 136 11.82 0.60 -7.59
CA LEU A 136 11.09 1.20 -8.72
C LEU A 136 11.94 2.30 -9.40
N SER A 137 11.91 2.35 -10.72
CA SER A 137 12.70 3.29 -11.53
C SER A 137 12.02 4.65 -11.69
N ALA A 138 12.82 5.72 -11.80
CA ALA A 138 12.33 7.05 -12.20
C ALA A 138 11.69 7.04 -13.60
N GLU A 139 12.09 6.11 -14.48
CA GLU A 139 11.49 5.95 -15.82
C GLU A 139 10.04 5.44 -15.78
N ASP A 140 9.62 4.89 -14.64
CA ASP A 140 8.29 4.34 -14.44
C ASP A 140 7.37 5.27 -13.64
N VAL A 141 7.81 6.51 -13.33
CA VAL A 141 6.98 7.53 -12.69
C VAL A 141 5.71 7.80 -13.50
N GLY A 142 4.59 7.91 -12.80
CA GLY A 142 3.24 8.07 -13.36
C GLY A 142 2.59 6.79 -13.86
N LYS A 143 3.34 5.68 -13.94
CA LYS A 143 2.78 4.38 -14.32
C LYS A 143 2.07 3.72 -13.13
N THR A 144 1.27 2.72 -13.46
CA THR A 144 0.43 1.99 -12.53
C THR A 144 1.07 0.67 -12.13
N LEU A 145 1.02 0.36 -10.85
CA LEU A 145 1.36 -0.95 -10.30
C LEU A 145 0.14 -1.53 -9.60
N VAL A 146 -0.14 -2.80 -9.84
CA VAL A 146 -1.34 -3.47 -9.32
C VAL A 146 -0.94 -4.73 -8.56
N LEU A 147 -1.38 -4.81 -7.30
CA LEU A 147 -1.36 -6.01 -6.50
C LEU A 147 -2.74 -6.67 -6.56
N ASP A 148 -2.79 -7.92 -6.99
CA ASP A 148 -4.05 -8.65 -7.12
C ASP A 148 -3.88 -10.13 -6.76
N SER A 149 -5.01 -10.79 -6.54
CA SER A 149 -5.08 -12.23 -6.51
C SER A 149 -4.68 -12.82 -7.87
N SER A 150 -4.08 -14.00 -7.83
CA SER A 150 -3.73 -14.77 -9.01
C SER A 150 -4.03 -16.25 -8.80
N TYR A 151 -4.15 -16.95 -9.92
CA TYR A 151 -4.05 -18.40 -9.92
C TYR A 151 -2.64 -18.81 -9.53
N PHE A 152 -2.53 -19.83 -8.68
CA PHE A 152 -1.25 -20.46 -8.38
C PHE A 152 -1.37 -22.00 -8.37
N PRO A 153 -0.52 -22.73 -9.13
CA PRO A 153 -0.54 -24.21 -9.15
C PRO A 153 -0.36 -24.80 -7.74
N THR A 154 -0.93 -25.96 -7.39
CA THR A 154 -1.49 -27.00 -8.27
C THR A 154 -3.00 -26.99 -8.45
N SER A 155 -3.78 -26.32 -7.58
CA SER A 155 -5.23 -26.55 -7.50
C SER A 155 -6.09 -25.67 -8.41
N GLY A 156 -5.62 -24.54 -8.90
CA GLY A 156 -6.45 -23.68 -9.77
C GLY A 156 -7.10 -22.51 -9.04
N GLU A 157 -7.25 -22.63 -7.73
CA GLU A 157 -8.13 -21.77 -6.94
C GLU A 157 -7.49 -21.42 -5.59
N TRP A 158 -8.01 -20.36 -4.97
CA TRP A 158 -7.70 -20.05 -3.58
C TRP A 158 -8.44 -21.04 -2.67
N GLU A 159 -7.70 -21.80 -1.87
CA GLU A 159 -8.26 -22.93 -1.14
C GLU A 159 -7.85 -22.89 0.33
N TRP A 160 -8.83 -22.71 1.21
CA TRP A 160 -8.70 -22.83 2.66
C TRP A 160 -9.57 -24.01 3.12
N ILE A 161 -8.95 -25.19 3.27
CA ILE A 161 -9.67 -26.47 3.42
C ILE A 161 -9.98 -26.77 4.87
N ASN A 162 -11.28 -27.00 5.08
CA ASN A 162 -12.07 -27.40 6.27
C ASN A 162 -13.42 -26.67 6.24
N THR A 163 -13.57 -25.68 5.35
CA THR A 163 -14.82 -25.03 4.97
C THR A 163 -15.10 -25.27 3.48
N THR A 164 -16.33 -25.00 3.03
CA THR A 164 -16.67 -24.93 1.59
C THR A 164 -16.54 -23.51 1.03
N LEU A 165 -15.98 -22.58 1.82
CA LEU A 165 -15.92 -21.17 1.50
C LEU A 165 -14.48 -20.84 1.12
N GLN A 166 -14.32 -20.09 0.02
CA GLN A 166 -13.02 -19.51 -0.33
C GLN A 166 -12.84 -18.23 0.49
N PRO A 167 -11.62 -17.89 0.94
CA PRO A 167 -11.37 -16.60 1.59
C PRO A 167 -11.62 -15.47 0.58
N SER A 168 -12.26 -14.38 1.03
CA SER A 168 -12.41 -13.20 0.17
C SER A 168 -11.09 -12.48 0.01
N TRP A 169 -10.80 -11.97 -1.19
CA TRP A 169 -9.68 -11.06 -1.45
C TRP A 169 -10.17 -9.61 -1.42
N GLY A 170 -9.41 -8.71 -0.78
CA GLY A 170 -9.76 -7.30 -0.66
C GLY A 170 -9.34 -6.41 -1.83
N GLY A 171 -8.54 -6.92 -2.77
CA GLY A 171 -8.09 -6.17 -3.95
C GLY A 171 -9.01 -6.35 -5.16
N PRO A 172 -8.55 -5.97 -6.37
CA PRO A 172 -7.18 -5.50 -6.68
C PRO A 172 -6.85 -4.15 -6.02
N TYR A 173 -5.58 -3.97 -5.65
CA TYR A 173 -5.04 -2.71 -5.16
C TYR A 173 -4.19 -2.07 -6.24
N SER A 174 -4.54 -0.86 -6.66
CA SER A 174 -3.80 -0.10 -7.68
C SER A 174 -3.04 1.06 -7.04
N PHE A 175 -1.82 1.26 -7.51
CA PHE A 175 -0.89 2.27 -7.04
C PHE A 175 -0.27 3.01 -8.23
N THR A 176 0.11 4.26 -8.00
CA THR A 176 0.87 5.07 -8.96
C THR A 176 2.33 5.11 -8.52
N ILE A 177 3.26 4.89 -9.44
CA ILE A 177 4.70 4.96 -9.16
C ILE A 177 5.15 6.41 -9.22
N GLY A 178 6.03 6.81 -8.31
CA GLY A 178 6.61 8.14 -8.26
C GLY A 178 5.83 9.15 -7.44
N ASN A 179 6.10 10.42 -7.72
CA ASN A 179 5.64 11.51 -6.89
C ASN A 179 4.12 11.67 -6.97
N CYS A 180 3.53 11.89 -5.81
CA CYS A 180 2.13 12.28 -5.66
C CYS A 180 1.88 13.74 -6.08
N CYS A 181 2.95 14.53 -6.23
CA CYS A 181 2.93 15.93 -6.64
C CYS A 181 3.08 16.03 -8.15
N SER A 182 2.25 16.86 -8.79
CA SER A 182 2.25 17.03 -10.25
C SER A 182 2.33 18.50 -10.66
N GLY A 183 3.38 18.86 -11.41
CA GLY A 183 3.54 20.22 -11.92
C GLY A 183 4.24 21.13 -10.92
N ILE A 184 3.51 22.06 -10.32
CA ILE A 184 4.03 22.92 -9.24
C ILE A 184 3.47 22.45 -7.91
N THR A 185 4.24 22.68 -6.86
CA THR A 185 3.78 22.49 -5.48
C THR A 185 2.66 23.47 -5.13
N GLY A 186 1.89 23.15 -4.12
CA GLY A 186 0.91 24.03 -3.50
C GLY A 186 -0.51 23.49 -3.47
N ASN A 187 -0.79 22.37 -4.14
CA ASN A 187 -2.10 21.68 -4.11
C ASN A 187 -2.18 20.74 -2.89
N VAL A 188 -2.06 21.33 -1.69
CA VAL A 188 -1.94 20.60 -0.43
C VAL A 188 -3.23 19.90 -0.02
N ASP A 189 -4.39 20.40 -0.46
CA ASP A 189 -5.67 19.76 -0.19
C ASP A 189 -6.05 18.64 -1.18
N ASN A 190 -5.18 18.38 -2.18
CA ASN A 190 -5.33 17.36 -3.21
C ASN A 190 -6.59 17.61 -4.07
N ASP A 191 -6.82 18.84 -4.51
CA ASP A 191 -7.81 19.20 -5.53
C ASP A 191 -7.47 18.43 -6.83
N PRO A 192 -8.39 17.60 -7.38
CA PRO A 192 -8.20 16.91 -8.65
C PRO A 192 -7.95 17.81 -9.87
N LEU A 193 -8.16 19.13 -9.75
CA LEU A 193 -7.86 20.09 -10.81
C LEU A 193 -6.42 20.64 -10.76
N GLU A 194 -5.61 20.26 -9.77
CA GLU A 194 -4.24 20.75 -9.57
C GLU A 194 -4.17 22.29 -9.49
N ILE A 195 -5.09 22.88 -8.71
CA ILE A 195 -5.21 24.34 -8.56
C ILE A 195 -4.68 24.74 -7.19
N VAL A 196 -3.72 25.66 -7.17
CA VAL A 196 -3.24 26.31 -5.95
C VAL A 196 -4.18 27.46 -5.59
N ASP A 197 -5.01 27.30 -4.56
CA ASP A 197 -5.94 28.31 -4.08
C ASP A 197 -6.07 28.43 -2.55
N ILE A 198 -7.02 29.24 -2.07
CA ILE A 198 -7.20 29.52 -0.65
C ILE A 198 -7.48 28.26 0.19
N SER A 199 -7.98 27.19 -0.43
CA SER A 199 -8.31 25.91 0.21
C SER A 199 -7.04 25.21 0.70
N ASP A 200 -5.95 25.25 -0.07
CA ASP A 200 -4.63 24.73 0.31
C ASP A 200 -4.07 25.42 1.54
N LEU A 201 -4.15 26.76 1.56
CA LEU A 201 -3.72 27.57 2.70
C LEU A 201 -4.54 27.21 3.95
N VAL A 202 -5.86 27.07 3.80
CA VAL A 202 -6.73 26.63 4.89
C VAL A 202 -6.36 25.22 5.37
N TYR A 203 -5.98 24.32 4.45
CA TYR A 203 -5.51 22.98 4.77
C TYR A 203 -4.24 23.00 5.61
N ILE A 204 -3.19 23.71 5.15
CA ILE A 204 -1.94 23.89 5.91
C ILE A 204 -2.23 24.44 7.30
N VAL A 205 -3.07 25.48 7.43
CA VAL A 205 -3.43 26.05 8.73
C VAL A 205 -4.09 25.01 9.64
N ASN A 206 -5.00 24.20 9.09
CA ASN A 206 -5.69 23.20 9.87
C ASN A 206 -4.75 22.07 10.31
N PHE A 207 -3.90 21.58 9.42
CA PHE A 207 -2.87 20.59 9.73
C PHE A 207 -1.93 21.10 10.83
N THR A 208 -1.25 22.23 10.57
CA THR A 208 -0.19 22.76 11.43
C THR A 208 -0.71 23.28 12.78
N PHE A 209 -1.89 23.91 12.82
CA PHE A 209 -2.36 24.61 14.03
C PHE A 209 -3.62 24.04 14.68
N LYS A 210 -4.35 23.14 14.02
CA LYS A 210 -5.64 22.63 14.52
C LYS A 210 -5.74 21.11 14.56
N SER A 211 -4.61 20.40 14.45
CA SER A 211 -4.58 18.93 14.41
C SER A 211 -5.48 18.37 13.30
N GLY A 212 -5.49 19.06 12.15
CA GLY A 212 -6.07 18.56 10.91
C GLY A 212 -5.30 17.34 10.40
N PRO A 213 -5.86 16.63 9.42
CA PRO A 213 -5.19 15.50 8.78
C PRO A 213 -3.91 15.96 8.07
N GLU A 214 -2.92 15.07 8.04
CA GLU A 214 -1.72 15.23 7.22
C GLU A 214 -2.09 15.22 5.73
N PRO A 215 -1.41 16.01 4.87
CA PRO A 215 -1.63 15.95 3.43
C PRO A 215 -1.35 14.55 2.87
N VAL A 216 -2.17 14.13 1.91
CA VAL A 216 -1.98 12.86 1.19
C VAL A 216 -0.67 12.89 0.39
N CYS A 217 -0.26 14.08 -0.05
CA CYS A 217 1.01 14.32 -0.69
C CYS A 217 1.82 15.36 0.07
N LEU A 218 2.77 14.92 0.90
CA LEU A 218 3.67 15.85 1.58
C LEU A 218 4.53 16.69 0.61
N PRO A 219 5.05 16.13 -0.51
CA PRO A 219 5.77 16.94 -1.50
C PRO A 219 4.96 18.10 -2.08
N GLU A 220 3.63 18.02 -2.16
CA GLU A 220 2.79 19.14 -2.60
C GLU A 220 2.86 20.35 -1.66
N ALA A 221 3.20 20.13 -0.39
CA ALA A 221 3.27 21.20 0.58
C ALA A 221 4.63 21.90 0.63
N ASP A 222 5.70 21.33 0.06
CA ASP A 222 7.06 21.90 0.03
C ASP A 222 7.19 23.02 -1.02
N VAL A 223 6.44 24.12 -0.81
CA VAL A 223 6.35 25.22 -1.78
C VAL A 223 7.62 26.08 -1.88
N THR A 224 8.51 25.94 -0.90
CA THR A 224 9.85 26.55 -0.85
C THR A 224 10.91 25.67 -1.52
N GLY A 225 10.70 24.34 -1.55
CA GLY A 225 11.64 23.35 -2.07
C GLY A 225 12.82 23.09 -1.15
N ASP A 226 12.67 23.30 0.15
CA ASP A 226 13.73 23.12 1.14
C ASP A 226 13.82 21.69 1.69
N GLY A 227 12.74 20.91 1.57
CA GLY A 227 12.65 19.55 2.08
C GLY A 227 12.55 19.42 3.61
N ASP A 228 12.29 20.51 4.33
CA ASP A 228 12.20 20.54 5.80
C ASP A 228 10.79 20.17 6.32
N GLY A 229 9.85 19.91 5.41
CA GLY A 229 8.47 19.51 5.71
C GLY A 229 7.52 20.72 5.74
N ILE A 230 6.37 20.57 6.39
CA ILE A 230 5.35 21.64 6.44
C ILE A 230 5.52 22.44 7.73
N ASP A 231 5.88 23.71 7.59
CA ASP A 231 5.97 24.66 8.68
C ASP A 231 5.31 26.02 8.35
N ILE A 232 5.77 27.09 9.00
CA ILE A 232 5.24 28.44 8.82
C ILE A 232 5.72 29.09 7.51
N GLU A 233 6.86 28.66 6.98
CA GLU A 233 7.47 29.18 5.76
C GLU A 233 6.58 28.87 4.56
N GLU A 234 6.05 27.65 4.44
CA GLU A 234 5.13 27.23 3.37
C GLU A 234 3.86 28.08 3.40
N LEU A 235 3.32 28.32 4.60
CA LEU A 235 2.13 29.14 4.79
C LEU A 235 2.39 30.60 4.35
N VAL A 236 3.51 31.17 4.77
CA VAL A 236 3.88 32.55 4.41
C VAL A 236 4.14 32.65 2.91
N TYR A 237 4.72 31.62 2.30
CA TYR A 237 4.96 31.53 0.87
C TYR A 237 3.64 31.58 0.10
N LEU A 238 2.69 30.67 0.38
CA LEU A 238 1.40 30.64 -0.32
C LEU A 238 0.61 31.95 -0.13
N VAL A 239 0.65 32.56 1.06
CA VAL A 239 0.06 33.89 1.27
C VAL A 239 0.67 34.94 0.33
N ASN A 240 1.99 34.95 0.18
CA ASN A 240 2.67 35.93 -0.65
C ASN A 240 2.39 35.68 -2.13
N TYR A 241 2.44 34.42 -2.57
CA TYR A 241 2.10 34.02 -3.94
C TYR A 241 0.67 34.46 -4.31
N MET A 242 -0.33 34.09 -3.51
CA MET A 242 -1.74 34.34 -3.81
C MET A 242 -2.16 35.80 -3.69
N PHE A 243 -1.58 36.55 -2.75
CA PHE A 243 -2.12 37.86 -2.35
C PHE A 243 -1.14 39.03 -2.46
N LYS A 244 0.12 38.80 -2.81
CA LYS A 244 1.15 39.85 -2.83
C LYS A 244 2.09 39.79 -4.04
N ASP A 245 1.61 39.22 -5.15
CA ASP A 245 2.41 39.06 -6.37
C ASP A 245 3.75 38.35 -6.10
N GLY A 246 3.74 37.38 -5.18
CA GLY A 246 4.90 36.56 -4.85
C GLY A 246 5.34 35.65 -5.99
N ALA A 247 6.51 35.03 -5.84
CA ALA A 247 6.99 34.04 -6.79
C ALA A 247 6.05 32.82 -6.84
N GLU A 248 5.95 32.21 -8.01
CA GLU A 248 5.26 30.94 -8.20
C GLU A 248 5.97 29.83 -7.41
N PRO A 249 5.21 28.93 -6.74
CA PRO A 249 5.77 27.79 -6.03
C PRO A 249 6.74 26.98 -6.87
N VAL A 250 7.68 26.31 -6.21
CA VAL A 250 8.65 25.46 -6.90
C VAL A 250 7.95 24.30 -7.60
N GLY A 251 8.56 23.81 -8.69
CA GLY A 251 8.11 22.58 -9.34
C GLY A 251 8.22 21.39 -8.38
N CYS A 252 7.32 20.42 -8.52
CA CYS A 252 7.43 19.15 -7.81
C CYS A 252 8.81 18.53 -8.09
N SER A 253 9.53 18.17 -7.03
CA SER A 253 10.81 17.48 -7.14
C SER A 253 10.59 16.05 -7.63
N GLU A 254 11.30 15.64 -8.68
CA GLU A 254 11.31 14.25 -9.19
C GLU A 254 12.20 13.32 -8.37
#